data_AF-A0A2K3L6P0-F1
#
_entry.id   AF-A0A2K3L6P0-F1
#
_cell.length_a   1.000
_cell.length_b   1.000
_cell.length_c   1.000
_cell.angle_alpha   90.00
_cell.angle_beta   90.00
_cell.angle_gamma   90.00
#
_symmetry.space_group_name_H-M   'P 1'
#
loop_
_entity.id
_entity.type
_entity.pdbx_description
1 polymer ?
#
loop_
_entity_poly.entity_id
_entity_poly.type
_entity_poly.pdbx_seq_one_letter_code
_entity_poly.pdbx_strand_id
1 'polypeptide(L)'
;MSISTEGEATQFRDSQAHNNLQTILQSYPKLAEVGHSHESENTILEIVSFLDSLLDATLSDPDNEHKENNAFEALSEIHGYICSQSLDQEVVDALSFELPKAVSKFAGISRNFLDMAISIIDQFIVKCGPRDMLSILCD
;
A
#
# COMPACT_ATOMS: atom_id res chain seq x y z
N MET A 1 43.33 17.06 0.20
CA MET A 1 42.11 17.87 0.40
C MET A 1 40.93 16.97 0.13
N SER A 2 40.12 16.80 1.16
CA SER A 2 38.86 16.08 1.21
C SER A 2 37.89 16.59 0.13
N ILE A 3 36.98 15.73 -0.35
CA ILE A 3 35.61 15.69 0.15
C ILE A 3 34.96 14.38 -0.33
N SER A 4 34.62 13.51 0.63
CA SER A 4 33.62 12.48 0.44
C SER A 4 32.26 13.19 0.51
N THR A 5 31.53 13.27 -0.60
CA THR A 5 30.11 13.58 -0.54
C THR A 5 29.39 12.25 -0.39
N GLU A 6 29.20 11.86 0.87
CA GLU A 6 28.23 10.86 1.27
C GLU A 6 26.86 11.38 0.81
N GLY A 7 26.34 10.81 -0.27
CA GLY A 7 24.91 10.87 -0.53
C GLY A 7 24.26 10.06 0.56
N GLU A 8 23.69 10.72 1.57
CA GLU A 8 22.73 10.12 2.49
C GLU A 8 21.52 9.69 1.67
N ALA A 9 21.61 8.49 1.10
CA ALA A 9 20.46 7.75 0.62
C ALA A 9 19.64 7.39 1.86
N THR A 10 18.68 8.24 2.22
CA THR A 10 17.64 7.89 3.18
C THR A 10 16.84 6.75 2.56
N GLN A 11 17.21 5.52 2.95
CA GLN A 11 16.49 4.30 2.65
C GLN A 11 15.04 4.49 3.11
N PHE A 12 14.05 4.00 2.35
CA PHE A 12 12.63 4.15 2.71
C PHE A 12 12.38 3.76 4.17
N ARG A 13 13.01 2.68 4.65
CA ARG A 13 12.96 2.21 6.05
C ARG A 13 13.33 3.27 7.10
N ASP A 14 14.19 4.23 6.75
CA ASP A 14 14.59 5.34 7.63
C ASP A 14 13.79 6.62 7.35
N SER A 15 12.88 6.59 6.36
CA SER A 15 12.11 7.75 5.92
C SER A 15 10.84 7.96 6.75
N GLN A 16 10.37 9.21 6.77
CA GLN A 16 9.08 9.57 7.39
C GLN A 16 7.91 8.82 6.73
N ALA A 17 8.01 8.49 5.44
CA ALA A 17 6.97 7.75 4.72
C ALA A 17 6.78 6.33 5.25
N HIS A 18 7.88 5.63 5.60
CA HIS A 18 7.81 4.30 6.21
C HIS A 18 7.18 4.34 7.60
N ASN A 19 7.59 5.29 8.45
CA ASN A 19 7.02 5.45 9.79
C ASN A 19 5.52 5.77 9.73
N ASN A 20 5.09 6.57 8.75
CA ASN A 20 3.67 6.84 8.50
C ASN A 20 2.93 5.57 8.08
N LEU A 21 3.45 4.82 7.10
CA LEU A 21 2.83 3.58 6.63
C LEU A 21 2.69 2.55 7.76
N GLN A 22 3.75 2.33 8.55
CA GLN A 22 3.68 1.43 9.69
C GLN A 22 2.67 1.87 10.74
N THR A 23 2.60 3.18 11.03
CA THR A 23 1.62 3.71 12.00
C THR A 23 0.18 3.44 11.53
N ILE A 24 -0.09 3.64 10.23
CA ILE A 24 -1.41 3.40 9.64
C ILE A 24 -1.76 1.89 9.70
N LEU A 25 -0.84 1.02 9.29
CA LEU A 25 -1.03 -0.44 9.31
C LEU A 25 -1.19 -1.01 10.73
N GLN A 26 -0.51 -0.45 11.72
CA GLN A 26 -0.59 -0.87 13.13
C GLN A 26 -1.84 -0.36 13.86
N SER A 27 -2.52 0.65 13.31
CA SER A 27 -3.76 1.18 13.89
C SER A 27 -4.97 0.30 13.56
N TYR A 28 -4.90 -0.46 12.46
CA TYR A 28 -5.99 -1.27 11.93
C TYR A 28 -6.45 -2.43 12.83
N PRO A 29 -5.57 -3.26 13.44
CA PRO A 29 -6.00 -4.37 14.31
C PRO A 29 -6.67 -3.88 15.61
N LYS A 30 -6.26 -2.71 16.12
CA LYS A 30 -6.86 -2.10 17.32
C LYS A 30 -8.28 -1.60 17.08
N LEU A 31 -8.66 -1.42 15.82
CA LEU A 31 -9.96 -0.91 15.40
C LEU A 31 -11.00 -2.02 15.19
N ALA A 32 -10.57 -3.26 15.00
CA ALA A 32 -11.46 -4.42 14.89
C ALA A 32 -11.95 -4.93 16.26
N GLU A 33 -11.21 -4.69 17.35
CA GLU A 33 -11.61 -5.10 18.71
C GLU A 33 -12.67 -4.18 19.35
N VAL A 34 -12.86 -2.97 18.83
CA VAL A 34 -13.83 -2.01 19.35
C VAL A 34 -14.69 -1.57 18.19
N GLY A 35 -16.01 -1.85 18.21
CA GLY A 35 -16.95 -1.62 17.10
C GLY A 35 -17.06 -0.17 16.61
N HIS A 36 -16.01 0.33 15.98
CA HIS A 36 -15.77 1.69 15.53
C HIS A 36 -15.54 1.67 14.00
N SER A 37 -16.56 1.27 13.24
CA SER A 37 -16.49 1.24 11.76
C SER A 37 -16.05 2.58 11.12
N HIS A 38 -16.28 3.72 11.78
CA HIS A 38 -15.91 5.02 11.23
C HIS A 38 -14.39 5.31 11.31
N GLU A 39 -13.70 4.74 12.30
CA GLU A 39 -12.25 4.96 12.45
C GLU A 39 -11.44 4.02 11.54
N SER A 40 -11.95 2.81 11.26
CA SER A 40 -11.37 1.91 10.24
C SER A 40 -11.52 2.48 8.82
N GLU A 41 -12.69 3.02 8.47
CA GLU A 41 -12.91 3.73 7.19
C GLU A 41 -11.93 4.90 7.01
N ASN A 42 -11.70 5.69 8.05
CA ASN A 42 -10.77 6.83 8.00
C ASN A 42 -9.31 6.36 7.77
N THR A 43 -8.92 5.24 8.37
CA THR A 43 -7.59 4.63 8.19
C THR A 43 -7.39 4.10 6.76
N ILE A 44 -8.44 3.56 6.13
CA ILE A 44 -8.40 3.12 4.72
C ILE A 44 -8.17 4.31 3.79
N LEU A 45 -8.91 5.39 4.01
CA LEU A 45 -8.76 6.62 3.22
C LEU A 45 -7.34 7.20 3.37
N GLU A 46 -6.74 7.08 4.54
CA GLU A 46 -5.33 7.47 4.75
C GLU A 46 -4.36 6.59 3.94
N ILE A 47 -4.56 5.27 3.85
CA ILE A 47 -3.75 4.39 2.99
C ILE A 47 -3.91 4.76 1.52
N VAL A 48 -5.15 4.95 1.07
CA VAL A 48 -5.45 5.30 -0.34
C VAL A 48 -4.84 6.65 -0.70
N SER A 49 -5.00 7.66 0.17
CA SER A 49 -4.42 8.99 0.00
C SER A 49 -2.89 8.96 -0.01
N PHE A 50 -2.28 8.12 0.85
CA PHE A 50 -0.85 7.90 0.85
C PHE A 50 -0.35 7.26 -0.46
N LEU A 51 -1.06 6.23 -0.95
CA LEU A 51 -0.76 5.59 -2.23
C LEU A 51 -0.93 6.57 -3.40
N ASP A 52 -1.99 7.37 -3.43
CA ASP A 52 -2.21 8.37 -4.47
C ASP A 52 -1.11 9.45 -4.44
N SER A 53 -0.68 9.88 -3.25
CA SER A 53 0.44 10.83 -3.10
C SER A 53 1.77 10.24 -3.57
N LEU A 54 2.02 8.95 -3.31
CA LEU A 54 3.21 8.24 -3.81
C LEU A 54 3.19 8.08 -5.33
N LEU A 55 2.02 7.76 -5.88
CA LEU A 55 1.80 7.65 -7.31
C LEU A 55 2.08 8.99 -7.99
N ASP A 56 1.48 10.09 -7.50
CA ASP A 56 1.69 11.43 -8.03
C ASP A 56 3.16 11.85 -7.96
N ALA A 57 3.84 11.56 -6.84
CA ALA A 57 5.26 11.84 -6.68
C ALA A 57 6.12 11.07 -7.71
N THR A 58 5.78 9.81 -7.97
CA THR A 58 6.48 8.95 -8.94
C THR A 58 6.23 9.40 -10.38
N LEU A 59 4.98 9.76 -10.72
CA LEU A 59 4.62 10.24 -12.06
C LEU A 59 5.16 11.64 -12.37
N SER A 60 5.33 12.48 -11.36
CA SER A 60 5.87 13.84 -11.49
C SER A 60 7.36 13.85 -11.87
N ASP A 61 8.09 12.77 -11.55
CA ASP A 61 9.53 12.66 -11.74
C ASP A 61 9.92 11.21 -12.06
N PRO A 62 9.58 10.72 -13.27
CA PRO A 62 9.69 9.31 -13.64
C PRO A 62 11.13 8.82 -13.78
N ASP A 63 12.10 9.72 -13.92
CA ASP A 63 13.53 9.37 -13.99
C ASP A 63 14.16 9.22 -12.59
N ASN A 64 13.38 9.46 -11.52
CA ASN A 64 13.85 9.38 -10.14
C ASN A 64 13.66 7.99 -9.56
N GLU A 65 14.69 7.16 -9.74
CA GLU A 65 14.76 5.79 -9.25
C GLU A 65 14.48 5.69 -7.73
N HIS A 66 14.81 6.72 -6.94
CA HIS A 66 14.51 6.71 -5.50
C HIS A 66 13.01 6.80 -5.23
N LYS A 67 12.26 7.62 -5.98
CA LYS A 67 10.81 7.73 -5.81
C LYS A 67 10.11 6.44 -6.27
N GLU A 68 10.57 5.88 -7.39
CA GLU A 68 10.08 4.59 -7.88
C GLU A 68 10.33 3.48 -6.84
N ASN A 69 11.55 3.36 -6.31
CA ASN A 69 11.88 2.37 -5.28
C ASN A 69 11.07 2.56 -4.00
N ASN A 70 10.87 3.81 -3.55
CA ASN A 70 10.05 4.08 -2.36
C ASN A 70 8.59 3.66 -2.56
N ALA A 71 8.01 3.94 -3.73
CA ALA A 71 6.66 3.51 -4.08
C ALA A 71 6.55 1.98 -4.13
N PHE A 72 7.57 1.32 -4.68
CA PHE A 72 7.61 -0.14 -4.76
C PHE A 72 7.76 -0.81 -3.37
N GLU A 73 8.59 -0.22 -2.49
CA GLU A 73 8.78 -0.71 -1.12
C GLU A 73 7.51 -0.54 -0.28
N ALA A 74 6.79 0.58 -0.44
CA ALA A 74 5.49 0.79 0.20
C ALA A 74 4.45 -0.26 -0.23
N LEU A 75 4.34 -0.56 -1.52
CA LEU A 75 3.46 -1.63 -2.02
C LEU A 75 3.88 -3.01 -1.51
N SER A 76 5.19 -3.26 -1.39
CA SER A 76 5.72 -4.52 -0.86
C SER A 76 5.36 -4.71 0.62
N GLU A 77 5.38 -3.64 1.42
CA GLU A 77 4.94 -3.67 2.81
C GLU A 77 3.44 -3.93 2.94
N ILE A 78 2.63 -3.26 2.12
CA ILE A 78 1.19 -3.49 2.07
C ILE A 78 0.89 -4.95 1.67
N HIS A 79 1.58 -5.46 0.65
CA HIS A 79 1.46 -6.86 0.24
C HIS A 79 1.83 -7.81 1.39
N GLY A 80 2.93 -7.55 2.10
CA GLY A 80 3.35 -8.32 3.27
C GLY A 80 2.32 -8.31 4.40
N TYR A 81 1.70 -7.16 4.65
CA TYR A 81 0.63 -6.99 5.62
C TYR A 81 -0.59 -7.84 5.27
N ILE A 82 -1.05 -7.78 4.01
CA ILE A 82 -2.19 -8.57 3.51
C ILE A 82 -1.88 -10.07 3.57
N CYS A 83 -0.66 -10.47 3.20
CA CYS A 83 -0.22 -11.86 3.25
C CYS A 83 -0.13 -12.43 4.68
N SER A 84 -0.17 -11.58 5.71
CA SER A 84 -0.13 -12.05 7.09
C SER A 84 -1.33 -12.95 7.39
N GLN A 85 -1.04 -14.08 8.06
CA GLN A 85 -2.07 -15.03 8.51
C GLN A 85 -2.87 -14.50 9.71
N SER A 86 -2.39 -13.46 10.39
CA SER A 86 -3.03 -12.86 11.56
C SER A 86 -3.96 -11.70 11.23
N LEU A 87 -4.25 -11.46 9.95
CA LEU A 87 -5.08 -10.33 9.54
C LEU A 87 -6.56 -10.69 9.69
N ASP A 88 -7.29 -9.90 10.47
CA ASP A 88 -8.71 -10.12 10.73
C ASP A 88 -9.54 -9.98 9.44
N GLN A 89 -10.60 -10.80 9.32
CA GLN A 89 -11.45 -10.81 8.11
C GLN A 89 -12.13 -9.45 7.89
N GLU A 90 -12.54 -8.76 8.95
CA GLU A 90 -13.13 -7.42 8.86
C GLU A 90 -12.15 -6.40 8.24
N VAL A 91 -10.86 -6.54 8.56
CA VAL A 91 -9.79 -5.70 7.99
C VAL A 91 -9.59 -6.01 6.52
N VAL A 92 -9.57 -7.30 6.17
CA VAL A 92 -9.48 -7.76 4.79
C VAL A 92 -10.65 -7.24 3.96
N ASP A 93 -11.88 -7.39 4.46
CA ASP A 93 -13.09 -6.97 3.76
C ASP A 93 -13.08 -5.47 3.53
N ALA A 94 -12.74 -4.68 4.55
CA ALA A 94 -12.68 -3.23 4.44
C ALA A 94 -11.58 -2.76 3.45
N LEU A 95 -10.39 -3.35 3.50
CA LEU A 95 -9.31 -3.05 2.55
C LEU A 95 -9.68 -3.48 1.11
N SER A 96 -10.45 -4.54 0.94
CA SER A 96 -10.80 -5.09 -0.37
C SER A 96 -11.58 -4.11 -1.25
N PHE A 97 -12.32 -3.15 -0.67
CA PHE A 97 -13.12 -2.18 -1.42
C PHE A 97 -12.27 -1.14 -2.17
N GLU A 98 -11.21 -0.65 -1.52
CA GLU A 98 -10.46 0.51 -2.01
C GLU A 98 -9.05 0.16 -2.47
N LEU A 99 -8.39 -0.75 -1.75
CA LEU A 99 -6.97 -1.02 -1.95
C LEU A 99 -6.68 -1.65 -3.33
N PRO A 100 -7.46 -2.63 -3.83
CA PRO A 100 -7.30 -3.15 -5.19
C PRO A 100 -7.37 -2.06 -6.26
N LYS A 101 -8.26 -1.07 -6.08
CA LYS A 101 -8.39 0.07 -7.00
C LYS A 101 -7.16 0.97 -6.92
N ALA A 102 -6.72 1.31 -5.71
CA ALA A 102 -5.54 2.15 -5.49
C ALA A 102 -4.25 1.53 -6.07
N VAL A 103 -3.98 0.25 -5.79
CA VAL A 103 -2.77 -0.43 -6.28
C VAL A 103 -2.79 -0.65 -7.79
N SER A 104 -3.98 -0.80 -8.40
CA SER A 104 -4.10 -0.95 -9.86
C SER A 104 -3.58 0.26 -10.63
N LYS A 105 -3.61 1.46 -10.03
CA LYS A 105 -3.11 2.69 -10.66
C LYS A 105 -1.60 2.64 -10.91
N PHE A 106 -0.85 1.86 -10.13
CA PHE A 106 0.59 1.69 -10.28
C PHE A 106 0.98 0.79 -11.46
N ALA A 107 0.03 0.00 -11.99
CA ALA A 107 0.29 -0.93 -13.09
C ALA A 107 0.84 -0.25 -14.37
N GLY A 108 0.61 1.06 -14.51
CA GLY A 108 1.13 1.86 -15.63
C GLY A 108 2.59 2.30 -15.51
N ILE A 109 3.23 2.16 -14.34
CA ILE A 109 4.61 2.66 -14.10
C ILE A 109 5.63 1.71 -14.71
N SER A 110 5.68 0.45 -14.26
CA SER A 110 6.62 -0.56 -14.76
C SER A 110 6.06 -1.97 -14.61
N ARG A 111 6.70 -2.95 -15.24
CA ARG A 111 6.29 -4.37 -15.14
C ARG A 111 6.33 -4.87 -13.70
N ASN A 112 7.29 -4.39 -12.91
CA ASN A 112 7.39 -4.79 -11.50
C ASN A 112 6.18 -4.32 -10.71
N PHE A 113 5.71 -3.08 -10.93
CA PHE A 113 4.49 -2.59 -10.29
C PHE A 113 3.23 -3.34 -10.75
N LEU A 114 3.15 -3.69 -12.03
CA LEU A 114 2.06 -4.52 -12.54
C LEU A 114 2.02 -5.88 -11.83
N ASP A 115 3.16 -6.57 -11.75
CA ASP A 115 3.24 -7.88 -11.08
C ASP A 115 2.91 -7.78 -9.58
N MET A 116 3.37 -6.72 -8.92
CA MET A 116 3.05 -6.45 -7.50
C MET A 116 1.55 -6.17 -7.30
N ALA A 117 0.95 -5.33 -8.15
CA ALA A 117 -0.48 -5.02 -8.08
C ALA A 117 -1.33 -6.29 -8.30
N ILE A 118 -0.98 -7.13 -9.28
CA ILE A 118 -1.62 -8.42 -9.51
C ILE A 118 -1.49 -9.31 -8.27
N SER A 119 -0.28 -9.41 -7.68
CA SER A 119 -0.06 -10.21 -6.48
C SER A 119 -0.94 -9.77 -5.31
N ILE A 120 -1.07 -8.47 -5.07
CA ILE A 120 -1.96 -7.90 -4.04
C ILE A 120 -3.42 -8.26 -4.31
N ILE A 121 -3.88 -8.08 -5.56
CA ILE A 121 -5.26 -8.38 -5.94
C ILE A 121 -5.55 -9.88 -5.80
N ASP A 122 -4.62 -10.74 -6.18
CA ASP A 122 -4.73 -12.19 -6.03
C ASP A 122 -4.89 -12.60 -4.56
N GLN A 123 -4.20 -11.92 -3.62
CA GLN A 123 -4.41 -12.18 -2.19
C GLN A 123 -5.84 -11.85 -1.74
N PHE A 124 -6.43 -10.76 -2.23
CA PHE A 124 -7.83 -10.45 -1.95
C PHE A 124 -8.80 -11.44 -2.60
N ILE A 125 -8.51 -11.91 -3.82
CA ILE A 125 -9.31 -12.95 -4.48
C ILE A 125 -9.34 -14.23 -3.63
N VAL A 126 -8.20 -14.63 -3.06
CA VAL A 126 -8.09 -15.81 -2.20
C VAL A 126 -8.84 -15.62 -0.87
N LYS A 127 -8.77 -14.43 -0.26
CA LYS A 127 -9.36 -14.18 1.07
C LYS A 127 -10.84 -13.78 1.06
N CYS A 128 -11.27 -12.94 0.12
CA CYS A 128 -12.66 -12.47 -0.01
C CYS A 128 -13.49 -13.38 -0.93
N GLY A 129 -12.83 -14.13 -1.82
CA GLY A 129 -13.49 -14.93 -2.83
C GLY A 129 -13.64 -14.18 -4.17
N PRO A 130 -13.57 -14.90 -5.31
CA PRO A 130 -13.50 -14.29 -6.63
C PRO A 130 -14.79 -13.54 -7.03
N ARG A 131 -15.97 -13.99 -6.55
CA ARG A 131 -17.24 -13.33 -6.87
C ARG A 131 -17.34 -11.95 -6.23
N ASP A 132 -16.94 -11.86 -4.97
CA ASP A 132 -17.02 -10.61 -4.21
C ASP A 132 -16.00 -9.61 -4.73
N MET A 133 -14.78 -10.08 -5.03
CA MET A 133 -13.76 -9.27 -5.69
C MET A 133 -14.15 -8.77 -7.09
N LEU A 134 -14.82 -9.60 -7.91
CA LEU A 134 -15.34 -9.14 -9.20
C LEU A 134 -16.38 -8.03 -9.02
N SER A 135 -17.23 -8.12 -8.00
CA SER A 135 -18.23 -7.07 -7.72
C SER A 135 -17.57 -5.74 -7.36
N ILE A 136 -16.42 -5.76 -6.70
CA ILE A 136 -15.69 -4.54 -6.32
C ILE A 136 -14.90 -3.95 -7.49
N LEU A 137 -14.25 -4.82 -8.28
CA LEU A 137 -13.39 -4.40 -9.39
C LEU A 137 -14.18 -3.94 -10.63
N CYS A 138 -15.42 -4.40 -10.77
CA CYS A 138 -16.30 -4.02 -11.88
C CYS A 138 -17.20 -2.80 -11.58
N ASP A 139 -17.06 -2.19 -10.41
CA ASP A 139 -17.77 -0.99 -9.96
C ASP A 139 -16.89 0.25 -10.13
#